data_AF-A0A4R8B5N1-F1
#
_entry.id   AF-A0A4R8B5N1-F1
#
_cell.length_a   1.000
_cell.length_b   1.000
_cell.length_c   1.000
_cell.angle_alpha   90.00
_cell.angle_beta   90.00
_cell.angle_gamma   90.00
#
_symmetry.space_group_name_H-M   'P 1'
#
loop_
_entity.id
_entity.type
_entity.pdbx_description
1 polymer ?
#
loop_
_entity_poly.entity_id
_entity_poly.type
_entity_poly.pdbx_seq_one_letter_code
_entity_poly.pdbx_strand_id
1 'polypeptide(L)'
;MKNIQIFAGIALVALGFTSCKDEKQENAKKTIDSYVTYVDSVKNVKADDLKANWKDVDAEYNRRAENAQLALADLKDNTAETEKINTSKTKYEEFKNEMTTVFAPPAPSPKQQLRNALFGEGKIGDDMSFAWVNAQNIHSVYQQFVHTVENNKDSYSREDWDEIKLMYEALDSRKNTVEKEGLTSEDNRKIAGLKIKFAPMYTVNRMGAKSEENKEAKK
;
A
#
# COMPACT_ATOMS: atom_id res chain seq x y z
N MET A 1 -71.37 39.19 -62.14
CA MET A 1 -70.33 38.12 -62.18
C MET A 1 -69.91 37.89 -60.73
N LYS A 2 -70.50 36.89 -60.02
CA LYS A 2 -69.90 35.57 -59.66
C LYS A 2 -68.50 35.74 -59.01
N ASN A 3 -68.09 35.18 -57.86
CA ASN A 3 -68.56 34.17 -56.90
C ASN A 3 -67.34 34.02 -55.92
N ILE A 4 -67.43 33.95 -54.58
CA ILE A 4 -67.30 32.74 -53.73
C ILE A 4 -66.55 33.10 -52.42
N GLN A 5 -67.02 32.54 -51.30
CA GLN A 5 -66.46 32.55 -49.92
C GLN A 5 -65.23 31.62 -49.79
N ILE A 6 -64.43 31.67 -48.70
CA ILE A 6 -63.87 30.51 -47.93
C ILE A 6 -62.70 30.91 -46.98
N PHE A 7 -62.95 30.71 -45.68
CA PHE A 7 -62.18 30.10 -44.56
C PHE A 7 -60.64 30.16 -44.37
N ALA A 8 -60.31 30.26 -43.06
CA ALA A 8 -59.22 29.63 -42.27
C ALA A 8 -57.77 30.02 -42.60
N GLY A 9 -56.94 30.51 -41.67
CA GLY A 9 -56.73 30.11 -40.28
C GLY A 9 -55.55 29.14 -40.22
N ILE A 10 -54.34 29.61 -39.91
CA ILE A 10 -53.18 28.74 -39.60
C ILE A 10 -52.43 29.30 -38.40
N ALA A 11 -52.18 28.37 -37.47
CA ALA A 11 -51.72 28.54 -36.12
C ALA A 11 -50.25 28.98 -36.01
N LEU A 12 -49.99 29.78 -34.97
CA LEU A 12 -48.68 30.03 -34.40
C LEU A 12 -48.13 28.71 -33.84
N VAL A 13 -47.23 28.06 -34.59
CA VAL A 13 -46.47 26.91 -34.10
C VAL A 13 -45.39 27.42 -33.15
N ALA A 14 -45.73 27.51 -31.87
CA ALA A 14 -44.75 27.58 -30.78
C ALA A 14 -44.25 26.15 -30.46
N LEU A 15 -43.52 25.53 -31.38
CA LEU A 15 -42.82 24.25 -31.15
C LEU A 15 -41.34 24.44 -31.45
N GLY A 16 -40.60 25.00 -30.49
CA GLY A 16 -39.14 25.16 -30.61
C GLY A 16 -38.35 24.86 -29.33
N PHE A 17 -38.99 24.64 -28.17
CA PHE A 17 -38.29 24.49 -26.89
C PHE A 17 -38.37 23.09 -26.26
N THR A 18 -39.00 22.12 -26.91
CA THR A 18 -39.05 20.73 -26.42
C THR A 18 -37.78 19.96 -26.79
N SER A 19 -37.26 20.13 -28.01
CA SER A 19 -36.12 19.35 -28.52
C SER A 19 -34.83 19.54 -27.70
N CYS A 20 -34.47 20.78 -27.30
CA CYS A 20 -33.27 21.00 -26.46
C CYS A 20 -33.40 20.43 -25.03
N LYS A 21 -34.62 20.23 -24.51
CA LYS A 21 -34.82 19.66 -23.17
C LYS A 21 -34.71 18.14 -23.17
N ASP A 22 -35.09 17.50 -24.27
CA ASP A 22 -34.98 16.04 -24.41
C ASP A 22 -33.53 15.64 -24.69
N GLU A 23 -32.80 16.43 -25.50
CA GLU A 23 -31.38 16.20 -25.78
C GLU A 23 -30.49 16.31 -24.51
N LYS A 24 -30.77 17.29 -23.64
CA LYS A 24 -30.04 17.42 -22.35
C LYS A 24 -30.26 16.24 -21.41
N GLN A 25 -31.51 15.77 -21.30
CA GLN A 25 -31.84 14.60 -20.49
C GLN A 25 -31.19 13.32 -21.03
N GLU A 26 -31.16 13.14 -22.36
CA GLU A 26 -30.49 12.00 -22.98
C GLU A 26 -28.97 12.02 -22.75
N ASN A 27 -28.34 13.19 -22.91
CA ASN A 27 -26.90 13.35 -22.65
C ASN A 27 -26.55 13.15 -21.17
N ALA A 28 -27.41 13.58 -20.25
CA ALA A 28 -27.25 13.32 -18.83
C ALA A 28 -27.28 11.80 -18.53
N LYS A 29 -28.25 11.08 -19.08
CA LYS A 29 -28.33 9.61 -18.93
C LYS A 29 -27.11 8.90 -19.51
N LYS A 30 -26.65 9.29 -20.70
CA LYS A 30 -25.42 8.76 -21.32
C LYS A 30 -24.19 8.98 -20.44
N THR A 31 -24.09 10.15 -19.81
CA THR A 31 -22.98 10.47 -18.89
C THR A 31 -22.99 9.54 -17.68
N ILE A 32 -24.16 9.32 -17.09
CA ILE A 32 -24.34 8.42 -15.95
C ILE A 32 -24.06 6.96 -16.34
N ASP A 33 -24.62 6.49 -17.45
CA ASP A 33 -24.39 5.12 -17.94
C ASP A 33 -22.92 4.89 -18.32
N SER A 34 -22.21 5.91 -18.82
CA SER A 34 -20.76 5.85 -19.08
C SER A 34 -19.94 5.69 -17.79
N TYR A 35 -20.38 6.31 -16.69
CA TYR A 35 -19.77 6.12 -15.37
C TYR A 35 -20.01 4.69 -14.85
N VAL A 36 -21.27 4.21 -14.90
CA VAL A 36 -21.62 2.84 -14.49
C VAL A 36 -20.81 1.81 -15.28
N THR A 37 -20.76 1.96 -16.60
CA THR A 37 -20.02 1.07 -17.51
C THR A 37 -18.52 1.09 -17.20
N TYR A 38 -17.96 2.25 -16.88
CA TYR A 38 -16.56 2.36 -16.49
C TYR A 38 -16.26 1.55 -15.22
N VAL A 39 -17.06 1.72 -14.16
CA VAL A 39 -16.90 0.97 -12.91
C VAL A 39 -16.98 -0.54 -13.16
N ASP A 40 -17.98 -0.99 -13.94
CA ASP A 40 -18.12 -2.41 -14.26
C ASP A 40 -16.95 -2.91 -15.14
N SER A 41 -16.40 -2.08 -16.03
CA SER A 41 -15.26 -2.47 -16.88
C SER A 41 -13.95 -2.60 -16.11
N VAL A 42 -13.65 -1.67 -15.20
CA VAL A 42 -12.41 -1.64 -14.43
C VAL A 42 -12.31 -2.84 -13.48
N LYS A 43 -13.45 -3.27 -12.91
CA LYS A 43 -13.53 -4.48 -12.08
C LYS A 43 -13.12 -5.77 -12.81
N ASN A 44 -13.18 -5.78 -14.14
CA ASN A 44 -12.84 -6.94 -14.96
C ASN A 44 -11.38 -6.93 -15.46
N VAL A 45 -10.59 -5.89 -15.11
CA VAL A 45 -9.17 -5.81 -15.45
C VAL A 45 -8.34 -6.58 -14.43
N LYS A 46 -7.29 -7.25 -14.89
CA LYS A 46 -6.39 -8.00 -14.00
C LYS A 46 -5.64 -7.05 -13.07
N ALA A 47 -5.42 -7.49 -11.83
CA ALA A 47 -4.74 -6.71 -10.80
C ALA A 47 -3.33 -6.25 -11.24
N ASP A 48 -2.56 -7.09 -11.94
CA ASP A 48 -1.22 -6.74 -12.41
C ASP A 48 -1.22 -5.57 -13.40
N ASP A 49 -2.20 -5.53 -14.32
CA ASP A 49 -2.35 -4.46 -15.31
C ASP A 49 -2.83 -3.14 -14.65
N LEU A 50 -3.60 -3.26 -13.56
CA LEU A 50 -4.07 -2.13 -12.77
C LEU A 50 -2.96 -1.52 -11.91
N LYS A 51 -2.06 -2.33 -11.35
CA LYS A 51 -1.05 -1.86 -10.38
C LYS A 51 -0.18 -0.74 -10.94
N ALA A 52 0.25 -0.86 -12.20
CA ALA A 52 1.08 0.16 -12.86
C ALA A 52 0.32 1.47 -13.13
N ASN A 53 -0.99 1.39 -13.36
CA ASN A 53 -1.83 2.50 -13.81
C ASN A 53 -2.87 2.93 -12.75
N TRP A 54 -2.72 2.46 -11.51
CA TRP A 54 -3.77 2.59 -10.49
C TRP A 54 -4.18 4.02 -10.22
N LYS A 55 -3.19 4.94 -10.23
CA LYS A 55 -3.41 6.36 -10.06
C LYS A 55 -4.30 6.95 -11.16
N ASP A 56 -4.11 6.53 -12.40
CA ASP A 56 -4.87 7.01 -13.55
C ASP A 56 -6.28 6.43 -13.54
N VAL A 57 -6.43 5.16 -13.14
CA VAL A 57 -7.74 4.51 -12.93
C VAL A 57 -8.56 5.25 -11.87
N ASP A 58 -7.94 5.62 -10.75
CA ASP A 58 -8.62 6.35 -9.65
C ASP A 58 -8.95 7.79 -10.05
N ALA A 59 -8.07 8.45 -10.81
CA ALA A 59 -8.35 9.79 -11.34
C ALA A 59 -9.52 9.78 -12.33
N GLU A 60 -9.56 8.81 -13.25
CA GLU A 60 -10.63 8.68 -14.25
C GLU A 60 -11.96 8.28 -13.61
N TYR A 61 -11.94 7.44 -12.57
CA TYR A 61 -13.11 7.16 -11.74
C TYR A 61 -13.67 8.46 -11.15
N ASN A 62 -12.84 9.24 -10.44
CA ASN A 62 -13.26 10.46 -9.76
C ASN A 62 -13.87 11.46 -10.76
N ARG A 63 -13.23 11.64 -11.92
CA ARG A 63 -13.72 12.51 -13.00
C ARG A 63 -15.09 12.06 -13.50
N ARG A 64 -15.30 10.76 -13.73
CA ARG A 64 -16.58 10.22 -14.21
C ARG A 64 -17.68 10.30 -13.15
N ALA A 65 -17.35 10.02 -11.89
CA ALA A 65 -18.28 10.14 -10.78
C ALA A 65 -18.77 11.58 -10.60
N GLU A 66 -17.87 12.56 -10.68
CA GLU A 66 -18.22 14.00 -10.62
C GLU A 66 -19.14 14.40 -11.78
N ASN A 67 -18.78 14.02 -13.02
CA ASN A 67 -19.60 14.31 -14.20
C ASN A 67 -20.99 13.67 -14.11
N ALA A 68 -21.09 12.42 -13.63
CA ALA A 68 -22.37 11.75 -13.42
C ALA A 68 -23.22 12.44 -12.35
N GLN A 69 -22.60 12.91 -11.27
CA GLN A 69 -23.30 13.66 -10.21
C GLN A 69 -23.83 15.01 -10.74
N LEU A 70 -23.03 15.74 -11.52
CA LEU A 70 -23.44 16.99 -12.15
C LEU A 70 -24.58 16.79 -13.15
N ALA A 71 -24.55 15.69 -13.92
CA ALA A 71 -25.58 15.35 -14.90
C ALA A 71 -26.98 15.14 -14.30
N LEU A 72 -27.10 14.83 -13.00
CA LEU A 72 -28.40 14.71 -12.33
C LEU A 72 -29.21 16.01 -12.34
N ALA A 73 -28.55 17.17 -12.45
CA ALA A 73 -29.21 18.48 -12.50
C ALA A 73 -30.02 18.69 -13.79
N ASP A 74 -29.70 17.96 -14.86
CA ASP A 74 -30.39 18.04 -16.14
C ASP A 74 -31.58 17.05 -16.24
N LEU A 75 -31.83 16.25 -15.19
CA LEU A 75 -32.92 15.27 -15.12
C LEU A 75 -34.10 15.81 -14.30
N LYS A 76 -35.33 15.59 -14.80
CA LYS A 76 -36.57 16.00 -14.12
C LYS A 76 -36.94 15.10 -12.94
N ASP A 77 -36.77 13.80 -13.13
CA ASP A 77 -36.79 12.77 -12.08
C ASP A 77 -35.44 12.06 -12.17
N ASN A 78 -34.73 12.05 -11.04
CA ASN A 78 -33.37 11.55 -10.97
C ASN A 78 -33.22 10.46 -9.90
N THR A 79 -34.34 9.93 -9.39
CA THR A 79 -34.32 8.95 -8.29
C THR A 79 -33.60 7.68 -8.72
N ALA A 80 -33.95 7.11 -9.87
CA ALA A 80 -33.35 5.89 -10.40
C ALA A 80 -31.87 6.09 -10.77
N GLU A 81 -31.54 7.23 -11.39
CA GLU A 81 -30.18 7.58 -11.78
C GLU A 81 -29.28 7.87 -10.56
N THR A 82 -29.84 8.47 -9.51
CA THR A 82 -29.14 8.65 -8.22
C THR A 82 -28.83 7.30 -7.59
N GLU A 83 -29.78 6.35 -7.63
CA GLU A 83 -29.56 4.98 -7.13
C GLU A 83 -28.48 4.24 -7.95
N LYS A 84 -28.47 4.39 -9.27
CA LYS A 84 -27.41 3.84 -10.14
C LYS A 84 -26.02 4.40 -9.77
N ILE A 85 -25.91 5.70 -9.56
CA ILE A 85 -24.65 6.36 -9.17
C ILE A 85 -24.18 5.83 -7.82
N ASN A 86 -25.07 5.80 -6.83
CA ASN A 86 -24.75 5.31 -5.48
C ASN A 86 -24.32 3.85 -5.50
N THR A 87 -25.02 3.00 -6.24
CA THR A 87 -24.66 1.59 -6.42
C THR A 87 -23.28 1.43 -7.03
N SER A 88 -22.98 2.21 -8.07
CA SER A 88 -21.67 2.17 -8.75
C SER A 88 -20.55 2.71 -7.87
N LYS A 89 -20.84 3.72 -7.05
CA LYS A 89 -19.91 4.24 -6.06
C LYS A 89 -19.55 3.16 -5.03
N THR A 90 -20.54 2.50 -4.44
CA THR A 90 -20.31 1.38 -3.51
C THR A 90 -19.48 0.28 -4.16
N LYS A 91 -19.83 -0.14 -5.39
CA LYS A 91 -19.06 -1.12 -6.14
C LYS A 91 -17.59 -0.73 -6.28
N TYR A 92 -17.31 0.52 -6.62
CA TYR A 92 -15.94 0.98 -6.83
C TYR A 92 -15.18 1.09 -5.50
N GLU A 93 -15.80 1.56 -4.42
CA GLU A 93 -15.14 1.61 -3.10
C GLU A 93 -14.77 0.20 -2.60
N GLU A 94 -15.66 -0.78 -2.76
CA GLU A 94 -15.35 -2.19 -2.45
C GLU A 94 -14.14 -2.70 -3.26
N PHE A 95 -14.12 -2.42 -4.56
CA PHE A 95 -13.01 -2.79 -5.44
C PHE A 95 -11.71 -2.08 -5.07
N LYS A 96 -11.77 -0.79 -4.72
CA LYS A 96 -10.62 -0.01 -4.25
C LYS A 96 -10.03 -0.60 -2.98
N ASN A 97 -10.88 -1.05 -2.05
CA ASN A 97 -10.43 -1.73 -0.83
C ASN A 97 -9.79 -3.09 -1.13
N GLU A 98 -10.36 -3.86 -2.05
CA GLU A 98 -9.77 -5.12 -2.52
C GLU A 98 -8.39 -4.89 -3.16
N MET A 99 -8.29 -3.94 -4.09
CA MET A 99 -7.03 -3.61 -4.76
C MET A 99 -5.99 -3.04 -3.80
N THR A 100 -6.38 -2.27 -2.77
CA THR A 100 -5.47 -1.81 -1.72
C THR A 100 -4.84 -3.00 -0.97
N THR A 101 -5.62 -4.06 -0.75
CA THR A 101 -5.12 -5.30 -0.11
C THR A 101 -4.20 -6.07 -1.05
N VAL A 102 -4.55 -6.17 -2.33
CA VAL A 102 -3.76 -6.89 -3.35
C VAL A 102 -2.44 -6.16 -3.67
N PHE A 103 -2.45 -4.84 -3.65
CA PHE A 103 -1.26 -4.02 -3.91
C PHE A 103 -0.40 -3.79 -2.67
N ALA A 104 -0.87 -4.18 -1.49
CA ALA A 104 -0.07 -4.16 -0.29
C ALA A 104 1.24 -4.94 -0.55
N PRO A 105 2.39 -4.42 -0.11
CA PRO A 105 3.61 -5.20 -0.16
C PRO A 105 3.40 -6.52 0.60
N PRO A 106 3.98 -7.63 0.12
CA PRO A 106 3.88 -8.89 0.84
C PRO A 106 4.37 -8.70 2.27
N ALA A 107 3.74 -9.39 3.22
CA ALA A 107 4.18 -9.40 4.59
C ALA A 107 5.69 -9.72 4.64
N PRO A 108 6.48 -9.01 5.47
CA PRO A 108 7.91 -9.25 5.53
C PRO A 108 8.20 -10.71 5.87
N SER A 109 9.17 -11.30 5.18
CA SER A 109 9.62 -12.67 5.44
C SER A 109 10.06 -12.82 6.90
N PRO A 110 10.07 -14.04 7.50
CA PRO A 110 10.53 -14.24 8.86
C PRO A 110 11.93 -13.65 9.12
N LYS A 111 12.83 -13.75 8.13
CA LYS A 111 14.15 -13.11 8.18
C LYS A 111 14.07 -11.59 8.21
N GLN A 112 13.24 -10.98 7.37
CA GLN A 112 13.05 -9.54 7.38
C GLN A 112 12.43 -9.05 8.70
N GLN A 113 11.49 -9.81 9.27
CA GLN A 113 10.91 -9.50 10.59
C GLN A 113 11.98 -9.54 11.69
N LEU A 114 12.85 -10.56 11.68
CA LEU A 114 13.97 -10.65 12.61
C LEU A 114 14.92 -9.45 12.46
N ARG A 115 15.31 -9.10 11.23
CA ARG A 115 16.16 -7.90 10.97
C ARG A 115 15.49 -6.61 11.44
N ASN A 116 14.18 -6.46 11.21
CA ASN A 116 13.40 -5.31 11.68
C ASN A 116 13.38 -5.24 13.22
N ALA A 117 13.23 -6.36 13.92
CA ALA A 117 13.28 -6.39 15.38
C ALA A 117 14.66 -5.97 15.90
N LEU A 118 15.73 -6.47 15.26
CA LEU A 118 17.12 -6.20 15.67
C LEU A 118 17.53 -4.74 15.45
N PHE A 119 17.13 -4.13 14.33
CA PHE A 119 17.69 -2.84 13.89
C PHE A 119 16.65 -1.72 13.68
N GLY A 120 15.36 -2.03 13.80
CA GLY A 120 14.26 -1.15 13.47
C GLY A 120 13.73 -1.39 12.06
N GLU A 121 12.46 -1.08 11.85
CA GLU A 121 11.76 -1.34 10.60
C GLU A 121 12.40 -0.59 9.42
N GLY A 122 12.64 -1.31 8.32
CA GLY A 122 13.16 -0.75 7.07
C GLY A 122 14.64 -0.33 7.11
N LYS A 123 15.37 -0.60 8.20
CA LYS A 123 16.79 -0.23 8.33
C LYS A 123 17.73 -1.19 7.60
N ILE A 124 17.40 -2.47 7.55
CA ILE A 124 18.22 -3.50 6.91
C ILE A 124 17.32 -4.29 5.96
N GLY A 125 17.57 -4.18 4.66
CA GLY A 125 16.86 -4.94 3.63
C GLY A 125 17.56 -6.25 3.29
N ASP A 126 17.23 -6.82 2.14
CA ASP A 126 17.86 -8.04 1.63
C ASP A 126 19.33 -7.86 1.22
N ASP A 127 19.77 -6.62 1.01
CA ASP A 127 21.16 -6.26 0.76
C ASP A 127 22.04 -6.35 2.03
N MET A 128 21.42 -6.50 3.20
CA MET A 128 22.07 -6.57 4.51
C MET A 128 23.04 -5.40 4.78
N SER A 129 22.74 -4.23 4.20
CA SER A 129 23.66 -3.10 4.20
C SER A 129 23.57 -2.25 5.48
N PHE A 130 24.72 -1.99 6.09
CA PHE A 130 24.87 -1.06 7.22
C PHE A 130 25.40 0.31 6.78
N ALA A 131 25.22 0.70 5.51
CA ALA A 131 25.73 1.97 4.98
C ALA A 131 25.20 3.21 5.73
N TRP A 132 24.02 3.13 6.34
CA TRP A 132 23.42 4.20 7.14
C TRP A 132 24.04 4.34 8.55
N VAL A 133 24.82 3.36 8.99
CA VAL A 133 25.51 3.37 10.29
C VAL A 133 26.82 4.14 10.16
N ASN A 134 27.11 5.05 11.10
CA ASN A 134 28.26 5.94 11.11
C ASN A 134 28.79 6.15 12.54
N ALA A 135 29.85 6.95 12.70
CA ALA A 135 30.50 7.17 14.00
C ALA A 135 29.55 7.74 15.06
N GLN A 136 28.52 8.47 14.64
CA GLN A 136 27.57 9.12 15.54
C GLN A 136 26.51 8.16 16.08
N ASN A 137 26.14 7.12 15.34
CA ASN A 137 25.03 6.23 15.72
C ASN A 137 25.46 4.78 16.02
N ILE A 138 26.68 4.37 15.70
CA ILE A 138 27.06 2.96 15.75
C ILE A 138 26.94 2.35 17.16
N HIS A 139 27.24 3.12 18.20
CA HIS A 139 27.08 2.64 19.57
C HIS A 139 25.61 2.36 19.90
N SER A 140 24.67 3.24 19.55
CA SER A 140 23.24 2.98 19.77
C SER A 140 22.73 1.78 18.95
N VAL A 141 23.27 1.58 17.73
CA VAL A 141 22.92 0.42 16.90
C VAL A 141 23.37 -0.88 17.55
N TYR A 142 24.60 -0.95 18.08
CA TYR A 142 25.06 -2.12 18.85
C TYR A 142 24.23 -2.34 20.10
N GLN A 143 23.90 -1.27 20.83
CA GLN A 143 23.13 -1.37 22.06
C GLN A 143 21.74 -1.95 21.79
N GLN A 144 21.05 -1.42 20.77
CA GLN A 144 19.76 -1.92 20.34
C GLN A 144 19.85 -3.39 19.93
N PHE A 145 20.81 -3.74 19.07
CA PHE A 145 21.02 -5.13 18.64
C PHE A 145 21.17 -6.07 19.84
N VAL A 146 22.09 -5.79 20.75
CA VAL A 146 22.37 -6.67 21.89
C VAL A 146 21.18 -6.75 22.84
N HIS A 147 20.50 -5.64 23.13
CA HIS A 147 19.32 -5.64 23.99
C HIS A 147 18.14 -6.38 23.37
N THR A 148 17.87 -6.20 22.07
CA THR A 148 16.84 -6.97 21.39
C THR A 148 17.15 -8.46 21.45
N VAL A 149 18.41 -8.86 21.17
CA VAL A 149 18.79 -10.27 21.23
C VAL A 149 18.60 -10.82 22.65
N GLU A 150 19.05 -10.08 23.67
CA GLU A 150 18.95 -10.50 25.07
C GLU A 150 17.51 -10.66 25.55
N ASN A 151 16.64 -9.72 25.19
CA ASN A 151 15.24 -9.70 25.60
C ASN A 151 14.44 -10.86 24.99
N ASN A 152 14.86 -11.36 23.83
CA ASN A 152 14.15 -12.39 23.06
C ASN A 152 14.94 -13.71 22.95
N LYS A 153 16.06 -13.85 23.67
CA LYS A 153 16.99 -14.98 23.53
C LYS A 153 16.34 -16.36 23.66
N ASP A 154 15.29 -16.46 24.47
CA ASP A 154 14.59 -17.71 24.78
C ASP A 154 13.52 -18.06 23.71
N SER A 155 13.17 -17.13 22.82
CA SER A 155 12.20 -17.35 21.73
C SER A 155 12.84 -17.69 20.38
N TYR A 156 14.15 -17.52 20.25
CA TYR A 156 14.84 -17.72 18.97
C TYR A 156 15.11 -19.19 18.68
N SER A 157 14.78 -19.60 17.45
CA SER A 157 15.16 -20.90 16.88
C SER A 157 16.66 -20.97 16.59
N ARG A 158 17.16 -22.16 16.23
CA ARG A 158 18.56 -22.31 15.80
C ARG A 158 18.85 -21.46 14.56
N GLU A 159 17.92 -21.45 13.60
CA GLU A 159 17.98 -20.66 12.37
C GLU A 159 18.01 -19.15 12.67
N ASP A 160 17.21 -18.69 13.63
CA ASP A 160 17.23 -17.28 14.05
C ASP A 160 18.60 -16.91 14.64
N TRP A 161 19.18 -17.78 15.47
CA TRP A 161 20.53 -17.59 15.98
C TRP A 161 21.59 -17.54 14.86
N ASP A 162 21.44 -18.33 13.79
CA ASP A 162 22.32 -18.28 12.63
C ASP A 162 22.23 -16.93 11.90
N GLU A 163 21.02 -16.40 11.69
CA GLU A 163 20.82 -15.07 11.10
C GLU A 163 21.32 -13.94 12.02
N ILE A 164 21.07 -14.03 13.34
CA ILE A 164 21.58 -13.06 14.34
C ILE A 164 23.10 -12.98 14.27
N LYS A 165 23.80 -14.11 14.14
CA LYS A 165 25.25 -14.12 13.99
C LYS A 165 25.68 -13.43 12.69
N LEU A 166 25.03 -13.75 11.57
CA LEU A 166 25.33 -13.12 10.29
C LEU A 166 25.19 -11.58 10.38
N MET A 167 24.12 -11.10 11.02
CA MET A 167 23.87 -9.67 11.22
C MET A 167 24.90 -9.03 12.15
N TYR A 168 25.32 -9.74 13.20
CA TYR A 168 26.39 -9.28 14.09
C TYR A 168 27.73 -9.13 13.34
N GLU A 169 28.11 -10.10 12.51
CA GLU A 169 29.36 -10.05 11.74
C GLU A 169 29.35 -8.91 10.72
N ALA A 170 28.21 -8.67 10.06
CA ALA A 170 28.04 -7.54 9.15
C ALA A 170 28.14 -6.18 9.88
N LEU A 171 27.50 -6.05 11.05
CA LEU A 171 27.63 -4.86 11.91
C LEU A 171 29.08 -4.66 12.37
N ASP A 172 29.79 -5.72 12.74
CA ASP A 172 31.19 -5.65 13.16
C ASP A 172 32.13 -5.24 12.03
N SER A 173 31.86 -5.71 10.81
CA SER A 173 32.55 -5.25 9.61
C SER A 173 32.35 -3.74 9.38
N ARG A 174 31.11 -3.24 9.51
CA ARG A 174 30.84 -1.79 9.43
C ARG A 174 31.54 -1.03 10.55
N LYS A 175 31.59 -1.57 11.77
CA LYS A 175 32.30 -0.97 12.91
C LYS A 175 33.77 -0.73 12.62
N ASN A 176 34.46 -1.69 12.00
CA ASN A 176 35.88 -1.53 11.66
C ASN A 176 36.10 -0.42 10.62
N THR A 177 35.11 -0.17 9.77
CA THR A 177 35.14 0.97 8.83
C THR A 177 34.89 2.28 9.58
N VAL A 178 33.83 2.33 10.38
CA VAL A 178 33.43 3.52 11.16
C VAL A 178 34.51 3.95 12.16
N GLU A 179 35.28 3.01 12.70
CA GLU A 179 36.41 3.32 13.58
C GLU A 179 37.46 4.21 12.89
N LYS A 180 37.67 4.01 11.59
CA LYS A 180 38.57 4.85 10.77
C LYS A 180 37.91 6.18 10.36
N GLU A 181 36.59 6.28 10.45
CA GLU A 181 35.78 7.48 10.13
C GLU A 181 35.64 8.43 11.33
N GLY A 182 36.26 8.13 12.48
CA GLY A 182 36.28 9.03 13.65
C GLY A 182 35.42 8.57 14.83
N LEU A 183 35.26 7.26 15.04
CA LEU A 183 34.61 6.74 16.24
C LEU A 183 35.36 7.17 17.51
N THR A 184 34.63 7.65 18.51
CA THR A 184 35.23 8.05 19.79
C THR A 184 35.76 6.82 20.55
N SER A 185 36.85 6.99 21.29
CA SER A 185 37.39 5.90 22.12
C SER A 185 36.41 5.44 23.21
N GLU A 186 35.57 6.35 23.69
CA GLU A 186 34.52 6.04 24.67
C GLU A 186 33.47 5.10 24.07
N ASP A 187 32.91 5.44 22.90
CA ASP A 187 31.94 4.59 22.22
C ASP A 187 32.56 3.26 21.78
N ASN A 188 33.82 3.27 21.35
CA ASN A 188 34.56 2.04 21.04
C ASN A 188 34.65 1.10 22.24
N ARG A 189 34.93 1.64 23.43
CA ARG A 189 34.95 0.87 24.68
C ARG A 189 33.56 0.34 25.06
N LYS A 190 32.50 1.15 24.89
CA LYS A 190 31.12 0.71 25.17
C LYS A 190 30.71 -0.43 24.24
N ILE A 191 31.02 -0.32 22.94
CA ILE A 191 30.80 -1.38 21.96
C ILE A 191 31.57 -2.65 22.34
N ALA A 192 32.83 -2.54 22.77
CA ALA A 192 33.58 -3.70 23.25
C ALA A 192 32.88 -4.42 24.42
N GLY A 193 32.31 -3.67 25.38
CA GLY A 193 31.49 -4.23 26.46
C GLY A 193 30.24 -4.97 25.94
N LEU A 194 29.55 -4.40 24.96
CA LEU A 194 28.39 -5.03 24.31
C LEU A 194 28.78 -6.34 23.58
N LYS A 195 29.93 -6.37 22.90
CA LYS A 195 30.47 -7.58 22.26
C LYS A 195 30.77 -8.68 23.28
N ILE A 196 31.37 -8.32 24.42
CA ILE A 196 31.65 -9.25 25.53
C ILE A 196 30.36 -9.82 26.12
N LYS A 197 29.28 -9.02 26.16
CA LYS A 197 27.97 -9.50 26.59
C LYS A 197 27.33 -10.46 25.57
N PHE A 198 27.40 -10.12 24.29
CA PHE A 198 26.78 -10.87 23.22
C PHE A 198 27.42 -12.25 22.99
N ALA A 199 28.76 -12.32 22.94
CA ALA A 199 29.47 -13.56 22.58
C ALA A 199 29.08 -14.81 23.42
N PRO A 200 29.15 -14.79 24.76
CA PRO A 200 28.76 -15.95 25.57
C PRO A 200 27.26 -16.22 25.48
N MET A 201 26.42 -15.18 25.42
CA MET A 201 24.98 -15.31 25.26
C MET A 201 24.64 -16.05 23.96
N TYR A 202 25.20 -15.62 22.84
CA TYR A 202 25.03 -16.28 21.55
C TYR A 202 25.42 -17.77 21.62
N THR A 203 26.62 -18.07 22.13
CA THR A 203 27.13 -19.44 22.19
C THR A 203 26.22 -20.36 23.00
N VAL A 204 25.84 -19.96 24.21
CA VAL A 204 25.00 -20.79 25.09
C VAL A 204 23.60 -20.99 24.52
N ASN A 205 22.93 -19.91 24.11
CA ASN A 205 21.54 -19.99 23.67
C ASN A 205 21.38 -20.71 22.34
N ARG A 206 22.30 -20.51 21.38
CA ARG A 206 22.29 -21.25 20.12
C ARG A 206 22.50 -22.75 20.33
N MET A 207 23.43 -23.14 21.21
CA MET A 207 23.64 -24.56 21.53
C MET A 207 22.40 -25.17 22.19
N GLY A 208 21.76 -24.42 23.10
CA GLY A 208 20.49 -24.82 23.71
C GLY A 208 19.38 -25.05 22.68
N ALA A 209 19.14 -24.07 21.80
CA ALA A 209 18.14 -24.16 20.74
C ALA A 209 18.39 -25.38 19.82
N LYS A 210 19.64 -25.61 19.42
CA LYS A 210 20.04 -26.79 18.63
C LYS A 210 19.76 -28.11 19.39
N SER A 211 19.99 -28.14 20.70
CA SER A 211 19.76 -29.33 21.51
C SER A 211 18.28 -29.68 21.59
N GLU A 212 17.41 -28.68 21.80
CA GLU A 212 15.96 -28.91 21.84
C GLU A 212 15.41 -29.29 20.46
N GLU A 213 15.84 -28.63 19.37
CA GLU A 213 15.48 -29.02 17.99
C GLU A 213 15.80 -30.50 17.71
N ASN A 214 17.01 -30.96 18.07
CA ASN A 214 17.43 -32.35 17.90
C ASN A 214 16.61 -33.34 18.74
N LYS A 215 16.11 -32.91 19.89
CA LYS A 215 15.31 -33.73 20.81
C LYS A 215 13.88 -33.83 20.29
N GLU A 216 13.33 -32.76 19.72
CA GLU A 216 12.02 -32.77 19.06
C GLU A 216 12.02 -33.65 17.81
N ALA A 217 13.08 -33.58 16.99
CA ALA A 217 13.21 -34.40 15.78
C ALA A 217 13.34 -35.93 16.06
N LYS A 218 13.62 -36.32 17.30
CA LYS A 218 13.74 -37.73 17.73
C LYS A 218 12.47 -38.28 18.38
N LYS A 219 11.45 -37.44 18.60
CA LYS A 219 10.14 -37.86 19.07
C LYS A 219 9.27 -38.29 17.89
#